data_AF-A0A958L0I3-F1
#
_entry.id   AF-A0A958L0I3-F1
#
_cell.length_a   1.000
_cell.length_b   1.000
_cell.length_c   1.000
_cell.angle_alpha   90.00
_cell.angle_beta   90.00
_cell.angle_gamma   90.00
#
_symmetry.space_group_name_H-M   'P 1'
#
loop_
_entity.id
_entity.type
_entity.pdbx_description
1 polymer ?
#
loop_
_entity_poly.entity_id
_entity_poly.type
_entity_poly.pdbx_seq_one_letter_code
_entity_poly.pdbx_strand_id
1 'polypeptide(L)'
;MLEEKNPKCSFRNSMLLGVTVALSSVVFPITSFAEDVVSVGPPEGAPVLKTLVAPSRQDVLVTTEVESARVSQEKALNDQIGPKKKARSKFQEYQSASLAVSDCQHVNVEVRTVLGVRSQTDHPEKVLIDSRLRDLAPKLQKLQYDKYQLLSARQESIPVAGRHTMMLSNGQRLTLRPLYVKDERVGMWMKWDDSSGMQIIDTRIHFNCGEDALTALESNPERGLILSVKVTPVRH
;
A
#
# COMPACT_ATOMS: atom_id res chain seq x y z
N MET A 1 20.93 -30.67 -50.66
CA MET A 1 21.38 -29.26 -50.78
C MET A 1 20.15 -28.38 -50.70
N LEU A 2 19.84 -27.88 -49.50
CA LEU A 2 18.86 -26.81 -49.29
C LEU A 2 19.46 -25.89 -48.22
N GLU A 3 19.81 -24.67 -48.63
CA GLU A 3 20.26 -23.56 -47.79
C GLU A 3 19.07 -23.02 -46.99
N GLU A 4 19.23 -22.92 -45.67
CA GLU A 4 18.31 -22.17 -44.81
C GLU A 4 19.05 -20.98 -44.20
N LYS A 5 18.69 -19.78 -44.66
CA LYS A 5 19.24 -18.49 -44.25
C LYS A 5 18.67 -18.08 -42.88
N ASN A 6 19.57 -17.90 -41.93
CA ASN A 6 19.27 -17.46 -40.57
C ASN A 6 19.43 -15.92 -40.45
N PRO A 7 18.39 -15.13 -40.11
CA PRO A 7 18.58 -13.71 -39.85
C PRO A 7 18.99 -13.46 -38.39
N LYS A 8 20.21 -12.95 -38.22
CA LYS A 8 20.71 -12.37 -36.96
C LYS A 8 19.95 -11.09 -36.62
N CYS A 9 19.07 -11.13 -35.61
CA CYS A 9 18.55 -9.93 -34.96
C CYS A 9 19.50 -9.47 -33.84
N SER A 10 20.09 -8.29 -34.05
CA SER A 10 20.86 -7.55 -33.05
C SER A 10 19.89 -6.70 -32.22
N PHE A 11 19.85 -6.88 -30.90
CA PHE A 11 19.21 -5.94 -30.00
C PHE A 11 20.26 -5.20 -29.17
N ARG A 12 20.24 -3.88 -29.31
CA ARG A 12 21.14 -2.92 -28.67
C ARG A 12 20.79 -2.76 -27.20
N ASN A 13 21.83 -2.72 -26.37
CA ASN A 13 21.79 -2.30 -24.97
C ASN A 13 21.24 -0.86 -24.87
N SER A 14 20.23 -0.67 -24.02
CA SER A 14 19.77 0.64 -23.58
C SER A 14 20.23 0.85 -22.13
N MET A 15 21.10 1.84 -21.94
CA MET A 15 21.48 2.41 -20.66
C MET A 15 20.25 3.01 -19.98
N LEU A 16 20.01 2.65 -18.72
CA LEU A 16 19.11 3.40 -17.84
C LEU A 16 19.95 4.06 -16.74
N LEU A 17 19.89 5.40 -16.72
CA LEU A 17 20.43 6.26 -15.69
C LEU A 17 19.83 5.90 -14.32
N GLY A 18 20.70 5.67 -13.34
CA GLY A 18 20.34 5.63 -11.93
C GLY A 18 20.07 7.03 -11.40
N VAL A 19 18.91 7.22 -10.78
CA VAL A 19 18.60 8.38 -9.95
C VAL A 19 18.98 8.01 -8.52
N THR A 20 20.08 8.59 -8.02
CA THR A 20 20.54 8.45 -6.65
C THR A 20 19.78 9.45 -5.78
N VAL A 21 18.93 8.97 -4.86
CA VAL A 21 18.33 9.80 -3.81
C VAL A 21 19.17 9.64 -2.55
N ALA A 22 19.80 10.74 -2.12
CA ALA A 22 20.50 10.82 -0.86
C ALA A 22 19.49 10.90 0.29
N LEU A 23 19.57 9.96 1.24
CA LEU A 23 18.83 10.02 2.51
C LEU A 23 19.83 10.32 3.62
N SER A 24 19.59 11.42 4.31
CA SER A 24 20.32 11.85 5.50
C SER A 24 19.98 10.95 6.68
N SER A 25 21.02 10.38 7.29
CA SER A 25 20.92 9.60 8.52
C SER A 25 20.61 10.53 9.70
N VAL A 26 19.43 10.38 10.32
CA VAL A 26 19.16 10.91 11.65
C VAL A 26 19.33 9.76 12.64
N VAL A 27 20.37 9.85 13.46
CA VAL A 27 20.67 8.92 14.55
C VAL A 27 19.82 9.31 15.76
N PHE A 28 18.99 8.40 16.26
CA PHE A 28 18.33 8.54 17.57
C PHE A 28 18.91 7.50 18.54
N PRO A 29 19.32 7.89 19.76
CA PRO A 29 19.76 6.95 20.77
C PRO A 29 18.55 6.27 21.44
N ILE A 30 18.63 4.94 21.59
CA ILE A 30 17.66 4.13 22.35
C ILE A 30 18.07 4.19 23.82
N THR A 31 17.23 4.79 24.67
CA THR A 31 17.32 4.63 26.12
C THR A 31 16.62 3.35 26.55
N SER A 32 17.40 2.45 27.12
CA SER A 32 16.97 1.25 27.84
C SER A 32 16.20 1.63 29.10
N PHE A 33 14.97 1.15 29.26
CA PHE A 33 14.28 1.09 30.55
C PHE A 33 13.99 -0.37 30.89
N ALA A 34 14.64 -0.85 31.95
CA ALA A 34 14.29 -2.06 32.67
C ALA A 34 13.35 -1.65 33.81
N GLU A 35 12.18 -2.27 33.91
CA GLU A 35 11.32 -2.17 35.09
C GLU A 35 11.27 -3.54 35.78
N ASP A 36 11.87 -3.59 36.96
CA ASP A 36 11.70 -4.64 37.95
C ASP A 36 10.31 -4.52 38.58
N VAL A 37 9.51 -5.59 38.47
CA VAL A 37 8.22 -5.72 39.17
C VAL A 37 8.48 -6.37 40.52
N VAL A 38 8.39 -5.57 41.60
CA VAL A 38 8.32 -6.06 42.98
C VAL A 38 6.91 -5.85 43.51
N SER A 39 6.32 -6.96 43.97
CA SER A 39 5.02 -7.10 44.59
C SER A 39 5.04 -6.66 46.07
N VAL A 40 4.09 -5.82 46.49
CA VAL A 40 3.70 -5.66 47.91
C VAL A 40 2.19 -5.40 47.98
N GLY A 41 1.50 -6.11 48.90
CA GLY A 41 0.05 -6.22 49.03
C GLY A 41 -0.70 -5.03 49.66
N PRO A 42 -2.00 -5.20 49.97
CA PRO A 42 -2.96 -4.12 50.17
C PRO A 42 -3.16 -3.74 51.64
N PRO A 43 -3.72 -2.55 51.92
CA PRO A 43 -4.48 -2.32 53.14
C PRO A 43 -5.94 -1.92 52.90
N GLU A 44 -6.81 -2.54 53.71
CA GLU A 44 -8.19 -2.15 54.01
C GLU A 44 -8.32 -0.71 54.52
N GLY A 45 -9.47 -0.09 54.28
CA GLY A 45 -9.94 1.07 55.05
C GLY A 45 -10.78 2.07 54.27
N ALA A 46 -12.09 1.81 54.15
CA ALA A 46 -13.11 2.84 53.91
C ALA A 46 -13.17 3.80 55.13
N PRO A 47 -13.73 5.05 55.10
CA PRO A 47 -15.09 5.29 54.57
C PRO A 47 -15.48 6.73 54.10
N VAL A 48 -16.75 6.83 53.66
CA VAL A 48 -17.70 7.99 53.64
C VAL A 48 -17.56 9.14 52.62
N LEU A 49 -18.57 9.16 51.73
CA LEU A 49 -19.35 10.27 51.14
C LEU A 49 -18.87 11.73 51.33
N LYS A 50 -18.85 12.46 50.19
CA LYS A 50 -19.44 13.80 50.07
C LYS A 50 -19.76 14.14 48.61
N THR A 51 -21.06 14.26 48.34
CA THR A 51 -21.69 15.00 47.24
C THR A 51 -21.29 16.48 47.29
N LEU A 52 -21.13 17.14 46.13
CA LEU A 52 -21.44 18.56 45.80
C LEU A 52 -20.79 18.84 44.41
N VAL A 53 -21.55 19.04 43.33
CA VAL A 53 -22.15 20.29 42.82
C VAL A 53 -21.55 20.64 41.45
N ALA A 54 -22.43 20.79 40.48
CA ALA A 54 -22.15 21.35 39.15
C ALA A 54 -22.09 22.88 39.18
N PRO A 55 -21.40 23.49 38.19
CA PRO A 55 -21.95 24.64 37.48
C PRO A 55 -21.83 24.41 35.96
N SER A 56 -22.94 24.38 35.21
CA SER A 56 -23.60 25.53 34.57
C SER A 56 -22.81 26.18 33.41
N ARG A 57 -23.33 25.94 32.19
CA ARG A 57 -23.47 26.83 31.02
C ARG A 57 -22.46 27.96 30.85
N GLN A 58 -21.81 27.99 29.67
CA GLN A 58 -21.83 29.18 28.82
C GLN A 58 -22.03 28.79 27.36
N ASP A 59 -23.12 29.30 26.81
CA ASP A 59 -23.41 29.41 25.39
C ASP A 59 -22.45 30.43 24.76
N VAL A 60 -21.90 30.11 23.58
CA VAL A 60 -21.37 31.13 22.66
C VAL A 60 -21.93 30.85 21.28
N LEU A 61 -23.03 31.54 20.99
CA LEU A 61 -23.46 31.84 19.63
C LEU A 61 -22.46 32.85 19.04
N VAL A 62 -21.89 32.54 17.88
CA VAL A 62 -21.41 33.57 16.95
C VAL A 62 -22.13 33.36 15.62
N THR A 63 -23.19 34.13 15.46
CA THR A 63 -23.72 34.53 14.15
C THR A 63 -22.84 35.64 13.59
N THR A 64 -22.42 35.53 12.34
CA THR A 64 -22.38 36.67 11.41
C THR A 64 -22.39 36.15 9.98
N GLU A 65 -23.52 36.42 9.31
CA GLU A 65 -23.65 36.52 7.87
C GLU A 65 -22.80 37.69 7.35
N VAL A 66 -22.08 37.49 6.24
CA VAL A 66 -21.68 38.52 5.27
C VAL A 66 -21.66 37.82 3.91
N GLU A 67 -22.76 37.86 3.16
CA GLU A 67 -23.01 38.85 2.11
C GLU A 67 -21.92 38.83 1.03
N SER A 68 -22.09 37.97 0.02
CA SER A 68 -22.48 38.35 -1.34
C SER A 68 -21.85 39.65 -1.85
N ALA A 69 -20.78 39.54 -2.62
CA ALA A 69 -20.55 40.31 -3.85
C ALA A 69 -19.12 40.07 -4.36
N ARG A 70 -18.99 39.27 -5.42
CA ARG A 70 -18.01 39.48 -6.51
C ARG A 70 -18.29 38.48 -7.64
N VAL A 71 -19.53 38.53 -8.10
CA VAL A 71 -19.86 38.27 -9.51
C VAL A 71 -19.52 39.56 -10.24
N SER A 72 -18.82 39.46 -11.37
CA SER A 72 -18.41 40.55 -12.28
C SER A 72 -16.95 41.00 -12.14
N GLN A 73 -16.00 40.14 -12.52
CA GLN A 73 -14.78 40.54 -13.24
C GLN A 73 -13.98 39.31 -13.73
N GLU A 74 -14.60 38.45 -14.53
CA GLU A 74 -13.87 37.38 -15.24
C GLU A 74 -14.44 37.15 -16.66
N LYS A 75 -14.89 38.24 -17.30
CA LYS A 75 -15.49 38.23 -18.64
C LYS A 75 -14.69 39.00 -19.69
N ALA A 76 -13.40 39.26 -19.43
CA ALA A 76 -12.53 40.01 -20.34
C ALA A 76 -11.12 39.40 -20.52
N LEU A 77 -10.94 38.12 -20.20
CA LEU A 77 -9.68 37.40 -20.45
C LEU A 77 -9.93 36.04 -21.14
N ASN A 78 -10.87 35.99 -22.09
CA ASN A 78 -11.19 34.73 -22.79
C ASN A 78 -11.18 34.83 -24.32
N ASP A 79 -10.81 35.99 -24.90
CA ASP A 79 -10.82 36.19 -26.36
C ASP A 79 -9.45 36.11 -27.04
N GLN A 80 -8.41 35.60 -26.36
CA GLN A 80 -7.07 35.40 -26.95
C GLN A 80 -6.55 33.96 -26.90
N ILE A 81 -7.43 32.95 -26.77
CA ILE A 81 -7.01 31.56 -26.88
C ILE A 81 -7.67 30.97 -28.13
N GLY A 82 -6.88 30.93 -29.21
CA GLY A 82 -7.20 30.24 -30.45
C GLY A 82 -7.59 28.76 -30.24
N PRO A 83 -8.08 28.08 -31.28
CA PRO A 83 -8.79 26.82 -31.16
C PRO A 83 -7.86 25.69 -30.70
N LYS A 84 -7.74 25.47 -29.38
CA LYS A 84 -7.14 24.27 -28.79
C LYS A 84 -8.12 23.08 -28.89
N LYS A 85 -8.51 22.72 -30.11
CA LYS A 85 -9.15 21.43 -30.40
C LYS A 85 -8.03 20.42 -30.66
N LYS A 86 -7.72 19.56 -29.67
CA LYS A 86 -7.16 18.18 -29.81
C LYS A 86 -6.46 17.60 -28.56
N ALA A 87 -6.53 18.22 -27.38
CA ALA A 87 -5.96 17.62 -26.16
C ALA A 87 -7.00 17.08 -25.15
N ARG A 88 -8.30 17.29 -25.39
CA ARG A 88 -9.37 16.94 -24.44
C ARG A 88 -9.96 15.53 -24.63
N SER A 89 -9.54 14.81 -25.67
CA SER A 89 -10.14 13.52 -26.05
C SER A 89 -9.62 12.32 -25.22
N LYS A 90 -8.31 12.24 -24.97
CA LYS A 90 -7.76 11.05 -24.29
C LYS A 90 -8.10 10.96 -22.80
N PHE A 91 -8.19 12.09 -22.08
CA PHE A 91 -8.46 12.06 -20.63
C PHE A 91 -9.92 11.65 -20.32
N GLN A 92 -10.84 12.00 -21.21
CA GLN A 92 -12.25 11.65 -21.07
C GLN A 92 -12.50 10.18 -21.42
N GLU A 93 -11.74 9.62 -22.37
CA GLU A 93 -11.75 8.19 -22.69
C GLU A 93 -11.28 7.31 -21.50
N TYR A 94 -10.30 7.76 -20.71
CA TYR A 94 -9.90 7.09 -19.46
C TYR A 94 -10.97 7.17 -18.36
N GLN A 95 -11.72 8.28 -18.27
CA GLN A 95 -12.83 8.38 -17.31
C GLN A 95 -14.04 7.53 -17.73
N SER A 96 -14.30 7.38 -19.04
CA SER A 96 -15.35 6.51 -19.55
C SER A 96 -15.01 5.02 -19.43
N ALA A 97 -13.72 4.65 -19.55
CA ALA A 97 -13.27 3.27 -19.30
C ALA A 97 -13.37 2.85 -17.82
N SER A 98 -13.40 3.82 -16.90
CA SER A 98 -13.62 3.61 -15.46
C SER A 98 -15.05 3.23 -15.09
N LEU A 99 -15.99 3.31 -16.03
CA LEU A 99 -17.39 2.89 -15.85
C LEU A 99 -17.72 1.60 -16.61
N ALA A 100 -16.73 0.93 -17.19
CA ALA A 100 -16.91 -0.43 -17.65
C ALA A 100 -17.25 -1.30 -16.43
N VAL A 101 -18.54 -1.62 -16.32
CA VAL A 101 -19.12 -2.51 -15.31
C VAL A 101 -18.21 -3.74 -15.23
N SER A 102 -17.58 -3.93 -14.08
CA SER A 102 -16.85 -5.17 -13.83
C SER A 102 -17.89 -6.29 -13.79
N ASP A 103 -17.76 -7.29 -14.65
CA ASP A 103 -18.64 -8.49 -14.65
C ASP A 103 -18.52 -9.32 -13.37
N CYS A 104 -17.68 -8.86 -12.43
CA CYS A 104 -17.33 -9.49 -11.19
C CYS A 104 -17.72 -8.58 -10.03
N GLN A 105 -18.61 -9.05 -9.15
CA GLN A 105 -19.05 -8.30 -7.98
C GLN A 105 -18.09 -8.46 -6.78
N HIS A 106 -17.39 -9.60 -6.70
CA HIS A 106 -16.50 -9.95 -5.59
C HIS A 106 -15.20 -10.52 -6.11
N VAL A 107 -14.09 -10.18 -5.45
CA VAL A 107 -12.79 -10.77 -5.72
C VAL A 107 -12.29 -11.49 -4.48
N ASN A 108 -11.65 -12.63 -4.67
CA ASN A 108 -10.89 -13.27 -3.62
C ASN A 108 -9.48 -12.67 -3.64
N VAL A 109 -9.08 -12.09 -2.52
CA VAL A 109 -7.76 -11.49 -2.35
C VAL A 109 -6.98 -12.32 -1.35
N GLU A 110 -5.85 -12.86 -1.80
CA GLU A 110 -4.89 -13.54 -0.96
C GLU A 110 -3.73 -12.58 -0.65
N VAL A 111 -3.48 -12.37 0.63
CA VAL A 111 -2.39 -11.53 1.14
C VAL A 111 -1.42 -12.40 1.90
N ARG A 112 -0.15 -12.39 1.50
CA ARG A 112 0.94 -13.08 2.20
C ARG A 112 1.98 -12.08 2.66
N THR A 113 2.40 -12.21 3.91
CA THR A 113 3.49 -11.44 4.51
C THR A 113 4.72 -12.34 4.60
N VAL A 114 5.81 -11.91 3.97
CA VAL A 114 7.06 -12.67 3.83
C VAL A 114 8.18 -11.86 4.46
N LEU A 115 8.97 -12.51 5.32
CA LEU A 115 10.21 -11.96 5.84
C LEU A 115 11.37 -12.39 4.95
N GLY A 116 12.06 -11.43 4.36
CA GLY A 116 13.37 -11.59 3.76
C GLY A 116 14.45 -11.32 4.80
N VAL A 117 15.45 -12.20 4.89
CA VAL A 117 16.66 -12.01 5.68
C VAL A 117 17.84 -12.17 4.75
N ARG A 118 18.89 -11.37 4.94
CA ARG A 118 20.18 -11.50 4.27
C ARG A 118 21.21 -11.90 5.31
N SER A 119 21.87 -13.04 5.13
CA SER A 119 23.00 -13.44 5.97
C SER A 119 24.23 -12.63 5.57
N GLN A 120 25.03 -12.22 6.56
CA GLN A 120 26.28 -11.48 6.34
C GLN A 120 27.45 -12.36 5.87
N THR A 121 27.20 -13.62 5.52
CA THR A 121 28.23 -14.55 5.08
C THR A 121 28.65 -14.22 3.64
N ASP A 122 29.95 -13.99 3.43
CA ASP A 122 30.58 -13.60 2.14
C ASP A 122 30.47 -14.64 1.00
N HIS A 123 29.69 -15.70 1.20
CA HIS A 123 29.45 -16.73 0.21
C HIS A 123 28.02 -16.64 -0.28
N PRO A 124 27.78 -16.63 -1.61
CA PRO A 124 26.45 -16.70 -2.17
C PRO A 124 25.90 -18.11 -1.92
N GLU A 125 25.42 -18.34 -0.70
CA GLU A 125 24.70 -19.54 -0.38
C GLU A 125 23.38 -19.57 -1.15
N LYS A 126 22.95 -20.80 -1.44
CA LYS A 126 21.69 -21.10 -2.12
C LYS A 126 20.53 -20.38 -1.41
N VAL A 127 19.73 -19.63 -2.17
CA VAL A 127 18.54 -18.95 -1.64
C VAL A 127 17.59 -19.96 -0.99
N LEU A 128 17.35 -19.79 0.31
CA LEU A 128 16.47 -20.62 1.12
C LEU A 128 15.06 -20.04 1.11
N ILE A 129 14.14 -20.73 0.44
CA ILE A 129 12.74 -20.31 0.32
C ILE A 129 11.87 -21.33 1.03
N ASP A 130 11.02 -20.84 1.94
CA ASP A 130 9.96 -21.63 2.57
C ASP A 130 9.15 -22.40 1.50
N SER A 131 8.89 -23.68 1.73
CA SER A 131 8.19 -24.55 0.77
C SER A 131 6.79 -24.02 0.41
N ARG A 132 6.16 -23.26 1.31
CA ARG A 132 4.86 -22.61 1.13
C ARG A 132 4.90 -21.40 0.19
N LEU A 133 6.09 -20.90 -0.12
CA LEU A 133 6.34 -19.76 -1.02
C LEU A 133 6.92 -20.20 -2.37
N ARG A 134 6.80 -21.49 -2.72
CA ARG A 134 7.40 -22.04 -3.94
C ARG A 134 6.90 -21.37 -5.22
N ASP A 135 5.61 -21.01 -5.25
CA ASP A 135 5.00 -20.27 -6.35
C ASP A 135 5.57 -18.86 -6.52
N LEU A 136 5.98 -18.23 -5.41
CA LEU A 136 6.63 -16.92 -5.39
C LEU A 136 8.14 -16.97 -5.64
N ALA A 137 8.75 -18.16 -5.64
CA ALA A 137 10.21 -18.31 -5.73
C ALA A 137 10.85 -17.54 -6.90
N PRO A 138 10.32 -17.55 -8.15
CA PRO A 138 10.93 -16.81 -9.25
C PRO A 138 10.94 -15.29 -9.06
N LYS A 139 10.01 -14.76 -8.25
CA LYS A 139 9.92 -13.33 -7.93
C LYS A 139 10.80 -12.98 -6.72
N LEU A 140 10.80 -13.83 -5.69
CA LEU A 140 11.62 -13.64 -4.49
C LEU A 140 13.11 -13.74 -4.77
N GLN A 141 13.56 -14.64 -5.65
CA GLN A 141 14.98 -14.77 -6.03
C GLN A 141 15.58 -13.51 -6.68
N LYS A 142 14.73 -12.57 -7.14
CA LYS A 142 15.18 -11.28 -7.71
C LYS A 142 15.47 -10.23 -6.65
N LEU A 143 15.08 -10.48 -5.40
CA LEU A 143 15.32 -9.60 -4.27
C LEU A 143 16.66 -9.94 -3.60
N GLN A 144 17.17 -9.01 -2.80
CA GLN A 144 18.53 -9.07 -2.23
C GLN A 144 18.70 -10.03 -1.04
N TYR A 145 17.65 -10.74 -0.64
CA TYR A 145 17.65 -11.59 0.56
C TYR A 145 18.00 -13.04 0.18
N ASP A 146 18.68 -13.74 1.09
CA ASP A 146 19.08 -15.13 0.91
C ASP A 146 18.11 -16.11 1.58
N LYS A 147 17.30 -15.65 2.54
CA LYS A 147 16.28 -16.45 3.21
C LYS A 147 14.92 -15.77 3.16
N TYR A 148 13.88 -16.53 2.81
CA TYR A 148 12.49 -16.09 2.77
C TYR A 148 11.60 -16.98 3.62
N GLN A 149 10.88 -16.39 4.56
CA GLN A 149 9.97 -17.08 5.47
C GLN A 149 8.56 -16.49 5.39
N LEU A 150 7.55 -17.35 5.27
CA LEU A 150 6.15 -16.91 5.34
C LEU A 150 5.77 -16.64 6.80
N LEU A 151 5.43 -15.39 7.11
CA LEU A 151 4.95 -14.97 8.43
C LEU A 151 3.44 -15.17 8.58
N SER A 152 2.67 -14.76 7.59
CA SER A 152 1.21 -14.90 7.59
C SER A 152 0.66 -14.98 6.18
N ALA A 153 -0.42 -15.74 6.01
CA ALA A 153 -1.24 -15.78 4.81
C ALA A 153 -2.71 -15.60 5.21
N ARG A 154 -3.43 -14.74 4.50
CA ARG A 154 -4.87 -14.52 4.67
C ARG A 154 -5.54 -14.46 3.32
N GLN A 155 -6.76 -14.97 3.25
CA GLN A 155 -7.57 -14.92 2.05
C GLN A 155 -8.95 -14.36 2.43
N GLU A 156 -9.39 -13.35 1.71
CA GLU A 156 -10.64 -12.64 1.99
C GLU A 156 -11.41 -12.40 0.71
N SER A 157 -12.74 -12.46 0.78
CA SER A 157 -13.60 -12.06 -0.33
C SER A 157 -14.00 -10.60 -0.16
N ILE A 158 -13.62 -9.77 -1.12
CA ILE A 158 -13.81 -8.31 -1.06
C ILE A 158 -14.71 -7.89 -2.24
N PRO A 159 -15.82 -7.18 -1.98
CA PRO A 159 -16.65 -6.65 -3.06
C PRO A 159 -15.86 -5.61 -3.87
N VAL A 160 -16.03 -5.62 -5.19
CA VAL A 160 -15.46 -4.60 -6.08
C VAL A 160 -16.02 -3.23 -5.72
N ALA A 161 -15.16 -2.22 -5.72
CA ALA A 161 -15.36 -0.88 -5.18
C ALA A 161 -15.56 -0.80 -3.65
N GLY A 162 -15.62 -1.94 -2.95
CA GLY A 162 -15.66 -2.03 -1.50
C GLY A 162 -14.29 -1.88 -0.86
N ARG A 163 -14.25 -1.20 0.29
CA ARG A 163 -13.04 -1.04 1.10
C ARG A 163 -13.01 -2.13 2.17
N HIS A 164 -11.89 -2.81 2.30
CA HIS A 164 -11.65 -3.80 3.34
C HIS A 164 -10.33 -3.50 4.04
N THR A 165 -10.31 -3.60 5.38
CA THR A 165 -9.14 -3.36 6.20
C THR A 165 -8.85 -4.59 7.04
N MET A 166 -7.59 -5.04 7.00
CA MET A 166 -7.11 -6.19 7.77
C MET A 166 -5.88 -5.81 8.60
N MET A 167 -5.79 -6.40 9.78
CA MET A 167 -4.61 -6.34 10.63
C MET A 167 -3.65 -7.47 10.27
N LEU A 168 -2.40 -7.11 9.98
CA LEU A 168 -1.31 -8.05 9.74
C LEU A 168 -0.77 -8.58 11.07
N SER A 169 -0.04 -9.71 11.01
CA SER A 169 0.49 -10.41 12.19
C SER A 169 1.47 -9.57 13.02
N ASN A 170 2.12 -8.59 12.41
CA ASN A 170 3.05 -7.66 13.04
C ASN A 170 2.39 -6.38 13.57
N GLY A 171 1.05 -6.34 13.64
CA GLY A 171 0.29 -5.17 14.13
C GLY A 171 0.13 -4.04 13.12
N GLN A 172 0.64 -4.22 11.89
CA GLN A 172 0.44 -3.25 10.80
C GLN A 172 -0.95 -3.40 10.19
N ARG A 173 -1.39 -2.36 9.48
CA ARG A 173 -2.74 -2.29 8.91
C ARG A 173 -2.70 -2.20 7.40
N LEU A 174 -3.36 -3.12 6.72
CA LEU A 174 -3.52 -3.12 5.27
C LEU A 174 -4.97 -2.84 4.90
N THR A 175 -5.19 -1.82 4.10
CA THR A 175 -6.49 -1.49 3.52
C THR A 175 -6.45 -1.67 2.02
N LEU A 176 -7.39 -2.44 1.51
CA LEU A 176 -7.53 -2.79 0.11
C LEU A 176 -8.88 -2.31 -0.41
N ARG A 177 -8.88 -1.81 -1.64
CA ARG A 177 -10.10 -1.50 -2.38
C ARG A 177 -9.90 -1.89 -3.85
N PRO A 178 -10.36 -3.07 -4.27
CA PRO A 178 -10.47 -3.41 -5.68
C PRO A 178 -11.32 -2.34 -6.36
N LEU A 179 -10.81 -1.69 -7.40
CA LEU A 179 -11.51 -0.62 -8.11
C LEU A 179 -12.28 -1.16 -9.30
N TYR A 180 -11.67 -2.10 -10.03
CA TYR A 180 -12.28 -2.77 -11.17
C TYR A 180 -11.55 -4.09 -11.45
N VAL A 181 -12.23 -5.00 -12.13
CA VAL A 181 -11.66 -6.18 -12.77
C VAL A 181 -12.12 -6.20 -14.23
N LYS A 182 -11.18 -6.17 -15.16
CA LYS A 182 -11.48 -6.17 -16.60
C LYS A 182 -10.35 -6.85 -17.37
N ASP A 183 -10.71 -7.71 -18.33
CA ASP A 183 -9.74 -8.40 -19.21
C ASP A 183 -8.61 -9.09 -18.41
N GLU A 184 -8.98 -9.77 -17.32
CA GLU A 184 -8.06 -10.41 -16.38
C GLU A 184 -7.04 -9.46 -15.73
N ARG A 185 -7.27 -8.16 -15.77
CA ARG A 185 -6.52 -7.16 -15.02
C ARG A 185 -7.35 -6.63 -13.87
N VAL A 186 -6.68 -6.39 -12.75
CA VAL A 186 -7.25 -5.73 -11.59
C VAL A 186 -6.59 -4.37 -11.39
N GLY A 187 -7.41 -3.35 -11.22
CA GLY A 187 -6.99 -2.09 -10.62
C GLY A 187 -7.35 -2.11 -9.15
N MET A 188 -6.38 -1.90 -8.26
CA MET A 188 -6.61 -1.94 -6.81
C MET A 188 -5.97 -0.70 -6.16
N TRP A 189 -6.74 -0.03 -5.30
CA TRP A 189 -6.18 0.92 -4.36
C TRP A 189 -5.73 0.18 -3.10
N MET A 190 -4.52 0.48 -2.65
CA MET A 190 -3.90 -0.14 -1.49
C MET A 190 -3.31 0.94 -0.59
N LYS A 191 -3.64 0.86 0.69
CA LYS A 191 -3.03 1.65 1.75
C LYS A 191 -2.46 0.74 2.82
N TRP A 192 -1.21 0.96 3.19
CA TRP A 192 -0.49 0.20 4.21
C TRP A 192 0.05 1.17 5.27
N ASP A 193 -0.40 0.99 6.51
CA ASP A 193 0.09 1.74 7.67
C ASP A 193 0.91 0.81 8.58
N ASP A 194 1.96 1.35 9.20
CA ASP A 194 2.75 0.62 10.18
C ASP A 194 1.97 0.44 11.50
N SER A 195 2.60 -0.18 12.51
CA SER A 195 1.99 -0.37 13.83
C SER A 195 1.78 0.92 14.61
N SER A 196 2.50 2.00 14.29
CA SER A 196 2.32 3.34 14.87
C SER A 196 1.20 4.13 14.19
N GLY A 197 0.69 3.64 13.05
CA GLY A 197 -0.31 4.31 12.23
C GLY A 197 0.30 5.25 11.17
N MET A 198 1.61 5.27 11.01
CA MET A 198 2.29 6.01 9.95
C MET A 198 2.04 5.33 8.60
N GLN A 199 1.64 6.12 7.62
CA GLN A 199 1.35 5.65 6.28
C GLN A 199 2.65 5.32 5.56
N ILE A 200 2.78 4.08 5.11
CA ILE A 200 3.92 3.60 4.33
C ILE A 200 3.61 3.76 2.85
N ILE A 201 2.48 3.19 2.43
CA ILE A 201 2.05 3.14 1.04
C ILE A 201 0.61 3.62 0.98
N ASP A 202 0.32 4.44 -0.03
CA ASP A 202 -1.03 4.79 -0.45
C ASP A 202 -1.00 4.99 -1.96
N THR A 203 -1.40 3.95 -2.69
CA THR A 203 -1.22 3.93 -4.13
C THR A 203 -2.28 3.11 -4.83
N ARG A 204 -2.37 3.31 -6.15
CA ARG A 204 -3.16 2.48 -7.05
C ARG A 204 -2.21 1.58 -7.82
N ILE A 205 -2.39 0.28 -7.69
CA ILE A 205 -1.64 -0.72 -8.43
C ILE A 205 -2.51 -1.39 -9.47
N HIS A 206 -1.87 -1.81 -10.56
CA HIS A 206 -2.49 -2.56 -11.65
C HIS A 206 -1.68 -3.81 -11.91
N PHE A 207 -2.32 -4.97 -11.93
CA PHE A 207 -1.67 -6.25 -12.18
C PHE A 207 -2.66 -7.27 -12.74
N ASN A 208 -2.13 -8.39 -13.23
CA ASN A 208 -2.95 -9.47 -13.78
C ASN A 208 -3.59 -10.28 -12.65
N CYS A 209 -4.83 -10.72 -12.85
CA CYS A 209 -5.51 -11.65 -11.98
C CYS A 209 -4.77 -12.99 -11.96
N GLY A 210 -4.78 -13.68 -10.82
CA GLY A 210 -4.07 -14.94 -10.64
C GLY A 210 -2.55 -14.80 -10.49
N GLU A 211 -1.98 -13.62 -10.74
CA GLU A 211 -0.58 -13.31 -10.48
C GLU A 211 -0.39 -12.54 -9.18
N ASP A 212 0.67 -12.88 -8.45
CA ASP A 212 1.09 -12.17 -7.25
C ASP A 212 1.77 -10.82 -7.55
N ALA A 213 1.25 -9.72 -7.01
CA ALA A 213 1.93 -8.44 -6.94
C ALA A 213 2.75 -8.35 -5.65
N LEU A 214 4.04 -8.02 -5.76
CA LEU A 214 4.92 -7.85 -4.60
C LEU A 214 5.14 -6.35 -4.30
N THR A 215 5.08 -6.01 -3.01
CA THR A 215 5.49 -4.71 -2.45
C THR A 215 6.36 -4.94 -1.23
N ALA A 216 7.31 -4.05 -0.93
CA ALA A 216 8.20 -4.20 0.22
C ALA A 216 8.24 -2.90 1.03
N LEU A 217 8.26 -3.02 2.36
CA LEU A 217 8.18 -1.91 3.31
C LEU A 217 9.52 -1.62 3.98
N GLU A 218 10.27 -2.65 4.33
CA GLU A 218 11.57 -2.47 4.97
C GLU A 218 12.64 -2.97 4.02
N SER A 219 13.57 -2.08 3.67
CA SER A 219 14.83 -2.43 3.05
C SER A 219 15.97 -2.07 4.01
N ASN A 220 15.96 -2.65 5.21
CA ASN A 220 17.22 -2.79 5.90
C ASN A 220 18.05 -3.75 5.01
N PRO A 221 19.34 -3.47 4.74
CA PRO A 221 20.21 -4.39 4.00
C PRO A 221 20.13 -5.84 4.49
N GLU A 222 19.84 -6.02 5.78
CA GLU A 222 19.80 -7.32 6.44
C GLU A 222 18.41 -7.97 6.49
N ARG A 223 17.33 -7.18 6.49
CA ARG A 223 15.97 -7.68 6.65
C ARG A 223 14.97 -6.84 5.91
N GLY A 224 13.96 -7.50 5.35
CA GLY A 224 12.85 -6.79 4.73
C GLY A 224 11.53 -7.51 4.84
N LEU A 225 10.49 -6.71 5.00
CA LEU A 225 9.12 -7.18 5.00
C LEU A 225 8.52 -7.02 3.61
N ILE A 226 8.10 -8.13 3.03
CA ILE A 226 7.53 -8.24 1.69
C ILE A 226 6.05 -8.62 1.81
N LEU A 227 5.21 -7.90 1.10
CA LEU A 227 3.78 -8.14 0.96
C LEU A 227 3.50 -8.68 -0.44
N SER A 228 2.94 -9.89 -0.52
CA SER A 228 2.38 -10.46 -1.74
C SER A 228 0.88 -10.27 -1.73
N VAL A 229 0.31 -9.76 -2.81
CA VAL A 229 -1.13 -9.67 -3.01
C VAL A 229 -1.50 -10.34 -4.31
N LYS A 230 -2.39 -11.33 -4.23
CA LYS A 230 -2.94 -12.04 -5.37
C LYS A 230 -4.45 -11.87 -5.40
N VAL A 231 -5.00 -11.63 -6.58
CA VAL A 231 -6.42 -11.40 -6.76
C VAL A 231 -6.98 -12.41 -7.75
N THR A 232 -8.06 -13.07 -7.39
CA THR A 232 -8.82 -13.95 -8.27
C THR A 232 -10.29 -13.51 -8.33
N PRO A 233 -10.85 -13.27 -9.53
CA PRO A 233 -12.24 -12.89 -9.66
C PRO A 233 -13.16 -14.04 -9.26
N VAL A 234 -14.22 -13.74 -8.50
CA VAL A 234 -15.31 -14.67 -8.24
C VAL A 234 -16.32 -14.51 -9.38
N ARG A 235 -16.37 -15.51 -10.26
CA ARG A 235 -17.38 -15.60 -11.32
C ARG A 235 -18.53 -16.48 -10.82
N HIS A 236 -19.75 -15.97 -10.89
CA HIS A 236 -20.97 -16.74 -10.65
C HIS A 236 -21.40 -17.48 -11.92
#